data_AF-A0A2E1WRV0-F1
#
_entry.id   AF-A0A2E1WRV0-F1
#
_cell.length_a   1.000
_cell.length_b   1.000
_cell.length_c   1.000
_cell.angle_alpha   90.00
_cell.angle_beta   90.00
_cell.angle_gamma   90.00
#
_symmetry.space_group_name_H-M   'P 1'
#
loop_
_entity.id
_entity.type
_entity.pdbx_description
1 polymer ?
#
loop_
_entity_poly.entity_id
_entity_poly.type
_entity_poly.pdbx_seq_one_letter_code
_entity_poly.pdbx_strand_id
1 'polypeptide(L)'
;MVQHARGASEIDPESVTKAEFSHVFRGYSIEEVREFLGHIGAELHRLRNELSAARSVQEVMPANVSPTTTNQLPLDSSTQIRPGTVIDLQSHRLTQERDDLGSDADPELPLGDKIDALRAAERQQTFSQDGRSDDVVPFQRPQPSQRRAVIDELFARLGEPRPDDVEWAREVLIRTGEIPVIPQSPYSSLHGEAETIVDHHERLRSTVGELVRPAVVQLKQNMAARLETLLPELKLASTNNFDTSSLVPRAMDHELAEGLVPFVAAAAKYGAGGTKVNVDGLPEKTARFIGDWLRERLAAHLDDEVAIEVRLRAVYREWKKTAVDLMTTDAVATAFALGLYAGAPPNGRLRWQTPTEGCCGTICHDNALAGTRLKGQEFPSGHQLPPVGPGCRSLVVPDD
;
A
#
# COMPACT_ATOMS: atom_id res chain seq x y z
N MET A 1 -25.22 17.43 34.04
CA MET A 1 -24.39 16.26 33.63
C MET A 1 -25.00 14.89 33.95
N VAL A 2 -26.26 14.76 34.40
CA VAL A 2 -26.85 13.45 34.78
C VAL A 2 -27.52 12.72 33.61
N GLN A 3 -27.66 13.35 32.44
CA GLN A 3 -28.43 12.80 31.32
C GLN A 3 -27.66 11.81 30.43
N HIS A 4 -26.32 11.82 30.42
CA HIS A 4 -25.53 10.89 29.60
C HIS A 4 -25.14 9.57 30.29
N ALA A 5 -25.32 9.46 31.61
CA ALA A 5 -25.04 8.22 32.35
C ALA A 5 -26.21 7.22 32.38
N ARG A 6 -27.42 7.63 31.93
CA ARG A 6 -28.60 6.75 31.94
C ARG A 6 -28.55 5.59 30.94
N GLY A 7 -27.77 5.71 29.86
CA GLY A 7 -27.65 4.64 28.86
C GLY A 7 -26.64 3.54 29.21
N ALA A 8 -25.63 3.84 30.03
CA ALA A 8 -24.57 2.88 30.39
C ALA A 8 -25.03 1.86 31.45
N SER A 9 -26.10 2.16 32.19
CA SER A 9 -26.67 1.25 33.21
C SER A 9 -27.54 0.13 32.65
N GLU A 10 -27.79 0.09 31.34
CA GLU A 10 -28.65 -0.91 30.68
C GLU A 10 -27.88 -2.01 29.95
N ILE A 11 -26.54 -1.94 29.92
CA ILE A 11 -25.71 -2.95 29.26
C ILE A 11 -25.58 -4.16 30.17
N ASP A 12 -26.12 -5.29 29.72
CA ASP A 12 -26.01 -6.56 30.42
C ASP A 12 -24.58 -7.14 30.30
N PRO A 13 -23.91 -7.49 31.43
CA PRO A 13 -22.54 -8.01 31.42
C PRO A 13 -22.36 -9.27 30.58
N GLU A 14 -23.34 -10.17 30.56
CA GLU A 14 -23.27 -11.38 29.72
C GLU A 14 -23.36 -11.05 28.23
N SER A 15 -24.16 -10.04 27.87
CA SER A 15 -24.27 -9.58 26.49
C SER A 15 -22.96 -8.98 25.95
N VAL A 16 -22.13 -8.37 26.81
CA VAL A 16 -20.79 -7.86 26.42
C VAL A 16 -19.81 -8.99 26.14
N THR A 17 -19.79 -10.01 27.00
CA THR A 17 -18.88 -11.16 26.86
C THR A 17 -19.24 -12.06 25.67
N LYS A 18 -20.54 -12.20 25.39
CA LYS A 18 -21.08 -13.03 24.29
C LYS A 18 -21.24 -12.25 22.98
N ALA A 19 -20.81 -10.99 22.91
CA ALA A 19 -20.94 -10.19 21.70
C ALA A 19 -20.25 -10.87 20.50
N GLU A 20 -20.93 -10.84 19.36
CA GLU A 20 -20.41 -11.32 18.07
C GLU A 20 -20.10 -10.14 17.16
N PHE A 21 -19.00 -10.26 16.43
CA PHE A 21 -18.51 -9.23 15.52
C PHE A 21 -18.27 -9.83 14.13
N SER A 22 -18.55 -9.04 13.09
CA SER A 22 -18.16 -9.39 11.73
C SER A 22 -16.64 -9.43 11.62
N HIS A 23 -16.10 -10.58 11.19
CA HIS A 23 -14.66 -10.72 11.00
C HIS A 23 -14.23 -10.14 9.65
N VAL A 24 -13.25 -9.23 9.69
CA VAL A 24 -12.61 -8.64 8.51
C VAL A 24 -11.11 -8.95 8.54
N PHE A 25 -10.48 -9.06 7.38
CA PHE A 25 -9.06 -9.44 7.26
C PHE A 25 -8.10 -8.49 7.98
N ARG A 26 -8.52 -7.24 8.18
CA ARG A 26 -7.88 -6.27 9.07
C ARG A 26 -8.79 -5.96 10.25
N GLY A 27 -8.39 -6.42 11.43
CA GLY A 27 -9.08 -6.13 12.69
C GLY A 27 -8.17 -6.38 13.87
N TYR A 28 -8.68 -6.10 15.06
CA TYR A 28 -8.03 -6.45 16.32
C TYR A 28 -7.88 -7.98 16.45
N SER A 29 -6.89 -8.43 17.22
CA SER A 29 -6.73 -9.85 17.52
C SER A 29 -7.99 -10.35 18.21
N ILE A 30 -8.57 -11.45 17.70
CA ILE A 30 -9.80 -12.02 18.27
C ILE A 30 -9.56 -12.40 19.74
N GLU A 31 -8.40 -12.98 20.04
CA GLU A 31 -8.05 -13.40 21.40
C GLU A 31 -7.96 -12.21 22.36
N GLU A 32 -7.25 -11.14 21.96
CA GLU A 32 -7.11 -9.93 22.77
C GLU A 32 -8.47 -9.25 23.00
N VAL A 33 -9.33 -9.21 21.98
CA VAL A 33 -10.69 -8.66 22.10
C VAL A 33 -11.54 -9.52 23.05
N ARG A 34 -11.44 -10.85 22.96
CA ARG A 34 -12.18 -11.77 23.85
C ARG A 34 -11.73 -11.64 25.29
N GLU A 35 -10.42 -11.60 25.53
CA GLU A 35 -9.84 -11.40 26.86
C GLU A 35 -10.28 -10.04 27.45
N PHE A 36 -10.20 -8.98 26.65
CA PHE A 36 -10.62 -7.64 27.05
C PHE A 36 -12.12 -7.56 27.38
N LEU A 37 -12.99 -8.12 26.54
CA LEU A 37 -14.43 -8.16 26.80
C LEU A 37 -14.77 -9.02 28.03
N GLY A 38 -13.99 -10.09 28.28
CA GLY A 38 -14.06 -10.88 29.50
C GLY A 38 -13.79 -10.05 30.75
N HIS A 39 -12.70 -9.27 30.74
CA HIS A 39 -12.36 -8.34 31.83
C HIS A 39 -13.43 -7.28 32.05
N ILE A 40 -13.95 -6.66 30.98
CA ILE A 40 -15.05 -5.68 31.09
C ILE A 40 -16.30 -6.31 31.68
N GLY A 41 -16.69 -7.51 31.23
CA GLY A 41 -17.85 -8.22 31.76
C GLY A 41 -17.74 -8.49 33.27
N ALA A 42 -16.56 -8.93 33.73
CA ALA A 42 -16.29 -9.15 35.15
C ALA A 42 -16.40 -7.86 35.98
N GLU A 43 -15.84 -6.76 35.49
CA GLU A 43 -15.87 -5.48 36.20
C GLU A 43 -17.29 -4.89 36.23
N LEU A 44 -18.06 -5.01 35.15
CA LEU A 44 -19.48 -4.64 35.16
C LEU A 44 -20.28 -5.46 36.17
N HIS A 45 -19.97 -6.75 36.30
CA HIS A 45 -20.64 -7.62 37.26
C HIS A 45 -20.31 -7.22 38.70
N ARG A 46 -19.03 -6.94 38.99
CA ARG A 46 -18.57 -6.42 40.28
C ARG A 46 -19.28 -5.11 40.64
N LEU A 47 -19.25 -4.11 39.75
CA LEU A 47 -19.87 -2.81 39.99
C LEU A 47 -21.38 -2.91 40.21
N ARG A 48 -22.06 -3.82 39.49
CA ARG A 48 -23.50 -4.07 39.69
C ARG A 48 -23.80 -4.69 41.06
N ASN A 49 -22.95 -5.61 41.52
CA ASN A 49 -23.08 -6.20 42.85
C ASN A 49 -22.84 -5.17 43.95
N GLU A 50 -21.81 -4.33 43.81
CA GLU A 50 -21.53 -3.22 44.73
C GLU A 50 -22.69 -2.21 44.78
N LEU A 51 -23.26 -1.86 43.62
CA LEU A 51 -24.41 -0.95 43.53
C LEU A 51 -25.67 -1.57 44.17
N SER A 52 -25.93 -2.85 43.92
CA SER A 52 -27.02 -3.59 44.56
C SER A 52 -26.85 -3.60 46.07
N ALA A 53 -25.65 -3.88 46.57
CA ALA A 53 -25.36 -3.89 48.00
C ALA A 53 -25.56 -2.48 48.62
N ALA A 54 -25.08 -1.42 47.96
CA ALA A 54 -25.26 -0.05 48.41
C ALA A 54 -26.75 0.37 48.46
N ARG A 55 -27.56 -0.04 47.46
CA ARG A 55 -29.01 0.20 47.45
C ARG A 55 -29.72 -0.54 48.58
N SER A 56 -29.40 -1.80 48.82
CA SER A 56 -29.97 -2.58 49.92
C SER A 56 -29.64 -1.96 51.29
N VAL A 57 -28.44 -1.38 51.46
CA VAL A 57 -28.08 -0.65 52.69
C VAL A 57 -28.90 0.64 52.84
N GLN A 58 -29.16 1.35 51.74
CA GLN A 58 -29.94 2.58 51.75
C GLN A 58 -31.43 2.37 52.02
N GLU A 59 -32.00 1.23 51.58
CA GLU A 59 -33.40 0.86 51.86
C GLU A 59 -33.63 0.42 53.32
N VAL A 60 -32.58 -0.01 54.02
CA VAL A 60 -32.65 -0.45 55.44
C VAL A 60 -32.40 0.71 56.43
N MET A 61 -31.99 1.89 55.96
CA MET A 61 -31.86 3.09 56.81
C MET A 61 -33.16 3.90 56.84
N PRO A 62 -33.85 4.04 58.00
CA PRO A 62 -35.04 4.89 58.07
C PRO A 62 -34.64 6.36 57.88
N ALA A 63 -35.40 7.05 57.03
CA ALA A 63 -35.31 8.49 56.82
C ALA A 63 -35.65 9.22 58.13
N ASN A 64 -34.64 9.55 58.93
CA ASN A 64 -34.70 10.69 59.82
C ASN A 64 -33.31 11.19 60.23
N VAL A 65 -33.23 12.52 60.24
CA VAL A 65 -32.27 13.40 60.91
C VAL A 65 -31.27 14.12 59.99
N SER A 66 -31.48 15.43 59.91
CA SER A 66 -30.45 16.47 59.91
C SER A 66 -31.04 17.75 60.53
N PRO A 67 -30.24 18.71 61.05
CA PRO A 67 -28.81 18.68 61.40
C PRO A 67 -28.57 19.16 62.85
N THR A 68 -27.33 19.17 63.37
CA THR A 68 -26.62 20.34 63.99
C THR A 68 -25.27 19.92 64.63
N THR A 69 -24.19 20.59 64.19
CA THR A 69 -22.92 20.97 64.90
C THR A 69 -21.81 19.97 65.32
N THR A 70 -20.63 20.22 64.70
CA THR A 70 -19.32 20.58 65.31
C THR A 70 -18.21 19.52 65.49
N ASN A 71 -17.18 19.69 64.65
CA ASN A 71 -15.72 19.51 64.79
C ASN A 71 -15.13 18.20 65.37
N GLN A 72 -14.28 17.52 64.60
CA GLN A 72 -12.81 17.73 64.59
C GLN A 72 -12.11 16.92 63.47
N LEU A 73 -11.14 17.57 62.81
CA LEU A 73 -10.17 17.08 61.80
C LEU A 73 -8.93 16.48 62.52
N PRO A 74 -8.08 15.62 61.89
CA PRO A 74 -7.17 16.06 60.80
C PRO A 74 -6.67 15.03 59.75
N LEU A 75 -6.13 15.61 58.65
CA LEU A 75 -5.22 15.05 57.61
C LEU A 75 -5.81 13.95 56.67
N ASP A 76 -5.60 13.93 55.36
CA ASP A 76 -4.52 14.50 54.55
C ASP A 76 -4.87 14.55 53.04
N SER A 77 -4.25 15.52 52.35
CA SER A 77 -3.97 15.66 50.92
C SER A 77 -5.03 15.39 49.83
N SER A 78 -5.24 16.45 49.06
CA SER A 78 -6.06 16.63 47.86
C SER A 78 -5.64 15.85 46.61
N THR A 79 -6.62 15.35 45.86
CA THR A 79 -6.65 15.49 44.39
C THR A 79 -8.06 15.86 43.91
N GLN A 80 -8.23 17.15 43.63
CA GLN A 80 -9.35 17.69 42.86
C GLN A 80 -9.25 17.20 41.42
N ILE A 81 -10.23 16.45 40.93
CA ILE A 81 -10.45 16.25 39.49
C ILE A 81 -11.54 17.24 39.08
N ARG A 82 -11.15 18.25 38.28
CA ARG A 82 -12.08 19.18 37.61
C ARG A 82 -12.72 18.48 36.40
N PRO A 83 -13.97 18.80 36.03
CA PRO A 83 -14.60 18.23 34.83
C PRO A 83 -14.07 18.95 33.59
N GLY A 84 -13.36 18.23 32.72
CA GLY A 84 -12.85 18.79 31.47
C GLY A 84 -11.78 17.99 30.70
N THR A 85 -11.43 16.76 31.09
CA THR A 85 -10.40 16.00 30.36
C THR A 85 -11.04 15.11 29.30
N VAL A 86 -10.89 15.52 28.04
CA VAL A 86 -11.01 14.68 26.85
C VAL A 86 -9.90 13.62 26.92
N ILE A 87 -10.26 12.35 26.92
CA ILE A 87 -9.28 11.25 26.83
C ILE A 87 -8.88 11.13 25.36
N ASP A 88 -7.72 11.70 25.06
CA ASP A 88 -7.03 11.52 23.78
C ASP A 88 -6.50 10.08 23.69
N LEU A 89 -7.01 9.32 22.73
CA LEU A 89 -6.63 7.93 22.45
C LEU A 89 -5.50 7.83 21.42
N GLN A 90 -4.71 8.88 21.20
CA GLN A 90 -3.59 8.87 20.25
C GLN A 90 -2.22 9.15 20.87
N SER A 91 -1.71 8.24 21.73
CA SER A 91 -0.25 8.09 21.87
C SER A 91 0.15 6.86 22.71
N HIS A 92 0.42 5.74 22.04
CA HIS A 92 1.42 4.79 22.53
C HIS A 92 2.42 4.53 21.41
N ARG A 93 3.26 5.54 21.16
CA ARG A 93 4.54 5.39 20.47
C ARG A 93 5.57 5.16 21.58
N LEU A 94 5.91 3.90 21.84
CA LEU A 94 6.97 3.53 22.76
C LEU A 94 8.31 4.00 22.18
N THR A 95 8.82 5.13 22.68
CA THR A 95 10.24 5.47 22.68
C THR A 95 10.85 4.81 23.90
N GLN A 96 11.59 3.72 23.71
CA GLN A 96 12.44 3.16 24.75
C GLN A 96 13.84 3.72 24.56
N GLU A 97 14.16 4.76 25.33
CA GLU A 97 15.53 5.23 25.53
C GLU A 97 16.29 4.17 26.34
N ARG A 98 17.50 3.87 25.83
CA ARG A 98 18.56 3.10 26.47
C ARG A 98 19.22 3.95 27.55
N ASP A 99 19.59 3.31 28.65
CA ASP A 99 20.86 3.49 29.40
C ASP A 99 20.95 2.26 30.33
N ASP A 100 21.77 1.25 30.07
CA ASP A 100 23.23 1.11 30.16
C ASP A 100 23.72 0.49 31.49
N LEU A 101 24.48 -0.61 31.31
CA LEU A 101 25.54 -1.22 32.13
C LEU A 101 25.26 -2.56 32.84
N GLY A 102 25.99 -3.58 32.38
CA GLY A 102 26.22 -4.85 33.08
C GLY A 102 26.81 -5.96 32.20
N SER A 103 28.10 -5.83 31.85
CA SER A 103 29.10 -6.86 31.48
C SER A 103 28.63 -8.31 31.31
N ASP A 104 28.82 -8.90 30.12
CA ASP A 104 29.61 -10.13 30.01
C ASP A 104 30.08 -10.42 28.56
N ALA A 105 31.17 -11.17 28.49
CA ALA A 105 32.13 -11.34 27.40
C ALA A 105 31.60 -11.62 25.97
N ASP A 106 32.29 -11.00 25.01
CA ASP A 106 32.21 -11.17 23.56
C ASP A 106 32.97 -12.43 23.11
N PRO A 107 32.36 -13.39 22.37
CA PRO A 107 33.10 -14.32 21.56
C PRO A 107 33.18 -13.81 20.12
N GLU A 108 34.40 -13.41 19.73
CA GLU A 108 34.80 -13.00 18.38
C GLU A 108 34.20 -13.91 17.29
N LEU A 109 33.39 -13.32 16.39
CA LEU A 109 32.98 -13.96 15.14
C LEU A 109 34.02 -13.69 14.04
N PRO A 110 34.46 -14.72 13.29
CA PRO A 110 35.52 -14.55 12.30
C PRO A 110 35.05 -13.79 11.06
N LEU A 111 35.86 -12.81 10.67
CA LEU A 111 35.75 -11.94 9.50
C LEU A 111 35.63 -12.70 8.16
N GLY A 112 34.83 -12.12 7.26
CA GLY A 112 35.27 -11.78 5.91
C GLY A 112 35.06 -12.82 4.81
N ASP A 113 35.67 -13.99 4.91
CA ASP A 113 36.06 -14.68 3.66
C ASP A 113 35.31 -15.99 3.35
N LYS A 114 34.38 -16.44 4.21
CA LYS A 114 33.63 -17.69 3.99
C LYS A 114 32.24 -17.52 3.37
N ILE A 115 31.66 -16.32 3.41
CA ILE A 115 30.35 -16.05 2.81
C ILE A 115 30.45 -15.94 1.28
N ASP A 116 31.57 -15.42 0.77
CA ASP A 116 31.78 -15.27 -0.68
C ASP A 116 32.15 -16.59 -1.37
N ALA A 117 32.76 -17.53 -0.64
CA ALA A 117 33.06 -18.86 -1.16
C ALA A 117 31.80 -19.72 -1.36
N LEU A 118 30.79 -19.59 -0.49
CA LEU A 118 29.50 -20.29 -0.64
C LEU A 118 28.65 -19.71 -1.79
N ARG A 119 28.66 -18.38 -1.99
CA ARG A 119 27.96 -17.75 -3.13
C ARG A 119 28.61 -18.03 -4.49
N ALA A 120 29.92 -18.32 -4.53
CA ALA A 120 30.62 -18.70 -5.76
C ALA A 120 30.31 -20.14 -6.18
N ALA A 121 30.15 -21.06 -5.22
CA ALA A 121 29.80 -22.45 -5.48
C ALA A 121 28.35 -22.62 -5.99
N GLU A 122 27.42 -21.79 -5.51
CA GLU A 122 26.02 -21.80 -5.95
C GLU A 122 25.87 -21.32 -7.41
N ARG A 123 26.72 -20.40 -7.88
CA ARG A 123 26.74 -19.92 -9.27
C ARG A 123 27.25 -20.95 -10.28
N GLN A 124 28.02 -21.94 -9.86
CA GLN A 124 28.53 -22.98 -10.75
C GLN A 124 27.52 -24.11 -10.99
N GLN A 125 26.48 -24.25 -10.16
CA GLN A 125 25.45 -25.28 -10.35
C GLN A 125 24.27 -24.83 -11.21
N THR A 126 24.01 -23.53 -11.37
CA THR A 126 22.84 -23.02 -12.11
C THR A 126 23.06 -22.83 -13.62
N PHE A 127 24.30 -22.96 -14.11
CA PHE A 127 24.60 -22.91 -15.54
C PHE A 127 25.07 -24.28 -16.06
N SER A 128 24.15 -25.25 -16.05
CA SER A 128 24.22 -26.32 -17.04
C SER A 128 23.37 -25.89 -18.23
N GLN A 129 24.04 -25.68 -19.36
CA GLN A 129 23.45 -25.39 -20.65
C GLN A 129 22.46 -26.49 -21.02
N ASP A 130 21.20 -26.14 -21.26
CA ASP A 130 20.44 -26.75 -22.34
C ASP A 130 19.66 -25.65 -23.07
N GLY A 131 19.99 -25.53 -24.35
CA GLY A 131 19.55 -24.43 -25.20
C GLY A 131 18.15 -24.60 -25.76
N ARG A 132 17.69 -23.47 -26.32
CA ARG A 132 16.70 -23.31 -27.39
C ARG A 132 15.24 -23.06 -26.95
N SER A 133 14.92 -21.77 -26.78
CA SER A 133 13.89 -21.11 -27.59
C SER A 133 14.02 -19.59 -27.45
N ASP A 134 14.60 -18.94 -28.47
CA ASP A 134 14.33 -17.54 -28.78
C ASP A 134 12.85 -17.44 -29.15
N ASP A 135 12.09 -16.60 -28.43
CA ASP A 135 10.90 -15.93 -28.97
C ASP A 135 10.66 -14.67 -28.12
N VAL A 136 11.29 -13.58 -28.55
CA VAL A 136 10.92 -12.23 -28.10
C VAL A 136 9.58 -11.92 -28.75
N VAL A 137 8.50 -12.05 -27.98
CA VAL A 137 7.16 -11.70 -28.44
C VAL A 137 7.11 -10.18 -28.66
N PRO A 138 6.92 -9.68 -29.90
CA PRO A 138 6.68 -8.25 -30.11
C PRO A 138 5.38 -7.87 -29.39
N PHE A 139 5.30 -6.63 -28.88
CA PHE A 139 4.06 -6.11 -28.27
C PHE A 139 2.90 -6.18 -29.28
N GLN A 140 2.16 -7.29 -29.27
CA GLN A 140 0.86 -7.38 -29.90
C GLN A 140 -0.10 -6.57 -29.04
N ARG A 141 -0.78 -5.61 -29.67
CA ARG A 141 -1.91 -4.91 -29.05
C ARG A 141 -2.90 -5.97 -28.57
N PRO A 142 -3.15 -6.12 -27.26
CA PRO A 142 -4.29 -6.92 -26.84
C PRO A 142 -5.54 -6.24 -27.42
N GLN A 143 -6.44 -7.04 -28.00
CA GLN A 143 -7.78 -6.54 -28.25
C GLN A 143 -8.33 -6.05 -26.90
N PRO A 144 -8.91 -4.83 -26.83
CA PRO A 144 -9.55 -4.37 -25.61
C PRO A 144 -10.53 -5.45 -25.16
N SER A 145 -10.57 -5.75 -23.87
CA SER A 145 -11.58 -6.65 -23.33
C SER A 145 -12.95 -6.16 -23.81
N GLN A 146 -13.84 -7.09 -24.17
CA GLN A 146 -15.13 -6.75 -24.81
C GLN A 146 -15.92 -5.69 -24.03
N ARG A 147 -15.74 -5.65 -22.70
CA ARG A 147 -16.31 -4.64 -21.80
C ARG A 147 -15.67 -3.25 -21.97
N ARG A 148 -14.35 -3.16 -22.12
CA ARG A 148 -13.61 -1.89 -22.32
C ARG A 148 -13.90 -1.31 -23.71
N ALA A 149 -13.99 -2.16 -24.74
CA ALA A 149 -14.39 -1.75 -26.09
C ALA A 149 -15.81 -1.17 -26.14
N VAL A 150 -16.76 -1.76 -25.40
CA VAL A 150 -18.14 -1.24 -25.29
C VAL A 150 -18.19 0.07 -24.53
N ILE A 151 -17.39 0.22 -23.48
CA ILE A 151 -17.27 1.47 -22.71
C ILE A 151 -16.65 2.57 -23.58
N ASP A 152 -15.58 2.27 -24.31
CA ASP A 152 -14.91 3.21 -25.22
C ASP A 152 -15.81 3.59 -26.40
N GLU A 153 -16.63 2.66 -26.92
CA GLU A 153 -17.65 2.96 -27.93
C GLU A 153 -18.76 3.86 -27.37
N LEU A 154 -19.20 3.63 -26.13
CA LEU A 154 -20.16 4.48 -25.43
C LEU A 154 -19.60 5.90 -25.24
N PHE A 155 -18.35 6.05 -24.80
CA PHE A 155 -17.70 7.35 -24.65
C PHE A 155 -17.39 8.02 -26.00
N ALA A 156 -17.02 7.25 -27.03
CA ALA A 156 -16.82 7.77 -28.38
C ALA A 156 -18.12 8.29 -29.01
N ARG A 157 -19.27 7.68 -28.68
CA ARG A 157 -20.61 8.15 -29.09
C ARG A 157 -21.06 9.40 -28.31
N LEU A 158 -20.59 9.56 -27.07
CA LEU A 158 -20.87 10.73 -26.24
C LEU A 158 -20.04 11.95 -26.63
N GLY A 159 -18.87 11.76 -27.26
CA GLY A 159 -17.98 12.85 -27.70
C GLY A 159 -17.32 13.58 -26.52
N GLU A 160 -16.45 14.56 -26.82
CA GLU A 160 -15.94 15.46 -25.78
C GLU A 160 -17.09 16.34 -25.26
N PRO A 161 -17.28 16.45 -23.92
CA PRO A 161 -18.38 17.19 -23.35
C PRO A 161 -18.29 18.66 -23.77
N ARG A 162 -19.41 19.21 -24.28
CA ARG A 162 -19.45 20.62 -24.66
C ARG A 162 -19.47 21.48 -23.38
N PRO A 163 -18.98 22.72 -23.45
CA PRO A 163 -18.98 23.62 -22.29
C PRO A 163 -20.37 23.73 -21.64
N ASP A 164 -21.41 23.75 -22.46
CA ASP A 164 -22.81 23.85 -22.04
C ASP A 164 -23.30 22.58 -21.29
N ASP A 165 -22.79 21.40 -21.64
CA ASP A 165 -23.11 20.14 -20.96
C ASP A 165 -22.51 20.12 -19.53
N VAL A 166 -21.32 20.72 -19.39
CA VAL A 166 -20.63 20.87 -18.10
C VAL A 166 -21.34 21.89 -17.22
N GLU A 167 -21.82 23.00 -17.79
CA GLU A 167 -22.62 23.99 -17.07
C GLU A 167 -23.99 23.44 -16.64
N TRP A 168 -24.66 22.68 -17.52
CA TRP A 168 -25.93 22.02 -17.20
C TRP A 168 -25.75 20.99 -16.08
N ALA A 169 -24.72 20.14 -16.15
CA ALA A 169 -24.41 19.19 -15.09
C ALA A 169 -24.11 19.92 -13.77
N ARG A 170 -23.39 21.04 -13.81
CA ARG A 170 -23.10 21.86 -12.62
C ARG A 170 -24.38 22.47 -12.03
N GLU A 171 -25.30 22.95 -12.85
CA GLU A 171 -26.59 23.49 -12.41
C GLU A 171 -27.47 22.41 -11.77
N VAL A 172 -27.50 21.20 -12.36
CA VAL A 172 -28.24 20.04 -11.81
C VAL A 172 -27.69 19.65 -10.44
N LEU A 173 -26.37 19.55 -10.28
CA LEU A 173 -25.71 19.18 -9.01
C LEU A 173 -25.90 20.25 -7.92
N ILE A 174 -25.94 21.53 -8.31
CA ILE A 174 -26.27 22.64 -7.39
C ILE A 174 -27.74 22.56 -6.95
N ARG A 175 -28.66 22.19 -7.86
CA ARG A 175 -30.10 22.07 -7.57
C ARG A 175 -30.45 20.85 -6.74
N THR A 176 -29.78 19.71 -6.92
CA THR A 176 -30.06 18.49 -6.16
C THR A 176 -29.40 18.49 -4.78
N GLY A 177 -28.48 19.41 -4.50
CA GLY A 177 -27.71 19.44 -3.25
C GLY A 177 -26.66 18.32 -3.16
N GLU A 178 -26.59 17.45 -4.17
CA GLU A 178 -25.54 16.48 -4.38
C GLU A 178 -24.41 17.16 -5.14
N ILE A 179 -23.70 18.10 -4.51
CA ILE A 179 -22.38 18.45 -5.01
C ILE A 179 -21.55 17.19 -4.76
N PRO A 180 -21.11 16.44 -5.79
CA PRO A 180 -20.12 15.41 -5.57
C PRO A 180 -18.97 16.19 -4.97
N VAL A 181 -18.58 15.86 -3.75
CA VAL A 181 -17.23 16.19 -3.32
C VAL A 181 -16.39 15.41 -4.32
N ILE A 182 -16.05 16.04 -5.44
CA ILE A 182 -14.95 15.61 -6.29
C ILE A 182 -13.84 15.66 -5.27
N PRO A 183 -13.35 14.51 -4.76
CA PRO A 183 -12.20 14.55 -3.89
C PRO A 183 -11.20 15.35 -4.71
N GLN A 184 -10.75 16.49 -4.20
CA GLN A 184 -9.75 17.27 -4.91
C GLN A 184 -8.74 16.25 -5.35
N SER A 185 -8.59 16.15 -6.67
CA SER A 185 -7.67 15.21 -7.27
C SER A 185 -6.42 15.29 -6.42
N PRO A 186 -5.95 14.21 -5.75
CA PRO A 186 -4.81 14.29 -4.84
C PRO A 186 -3.55 14.85 -5.54
N TYR A 187 -3.67 15.09 -6.84
CA TYR A 187 -2.77 15.63 -7.83
C TYR A 187 -2.89 17.15 -8.06
N SER A 188 -3.73 17.90 -7.34
CA SER A 188 -3.77 19.38 -7.46
C SER A 188 -2.48 20.07 -7.00
N SER A 189 -1.58 19.34 -6.32
CA SER A 189 -0.30 19.85 -5.81
C SER A 189 0.88 19.61 -6.76
N LEU A 190 0.68 18.81 -7.82
CA LEU A 190 1.71 18.40 -8.79
C LEU A 190 2.08 19.52 -9.80
N HIS A 191 1.73 20.76 -9.50
CA HIS A 191 1.60 21.84 -10.48
C HIS A 191 2.78 22.79 -10.47
N GLY A 192 3.86 22.39 -11.15
CA GLY A 192 4.75 23.34 -11.81
C GLY A 192 6.24 23.07 -11.63
N GLU A 193 6.71 22.83 -10.40
CA GLU A 193 8.15 22.83 -10.14
C GLU A 193 8.88 21.71 -10.89
N ALA A 194 8.34 20.49 -10.91
CA ALA A 194 8.94 19.36 -11.62
C ALA A 194 9.08 19.59 -13.13
N GLU A 195 8.14 20.30 -13.78
CA GLU A 195 8.23 20.61 -15.21
C GLU A 195 9.38 21.58 -15.51
N THR A 196 9.82 22.37 -14.51
CA THR A 196 10.91 23.35 -14.63
C THR A 196 12.30 22.81 -14.30
N ILE A 197 12.41 21.62 -13.69
CA ILE A 197 13.71 21.02 -13.33
C ILE A 197 14.46 20.64 -14.62
N VAL A 198 15.63 21.24 -14.84
CA VAL A 198 16.43 21.04 -16.06
C VAL A 198 17.08 19.64 -16.09
N ASP A 199 17.60 19.17 -14.95
CA ASP A 199 18.20 17.83 -14.88
C ASP A 199 17.12 16.73 -14.89
N HIS A 200 17.23 15.83 -15.86
CA HIS A 200 16.23 14.78 -16.07
C HIS A 200 16.16 13.76 -14.91
N HIS A 201 17.28 13.47 -14.24
CA HIS A 201 17.31 12.52 -13.12
C HIS A 201 16.77 13.15 -11.83
N GLU A 202 17.05 14.44 -11.59
CA GLU A 202 16.42 15.20 -10.53
C GLU A 202 14.91 15.31 -10.73
N ARG A 203 14.47 15.55 -11.97
CA ARG A 203 13.04 15.55 -12.33
C ARG A 203 12.40 14.18 -12.08
N LEU A 204 13.07 13.09 -12.45
CA LEU A 204 12.61 11.72 -12.13
C LEU A 204 12.49 11.53 -10.61
N ARG A 205 13.49 11.95 -9.83
CA ARG A 205 13.50 11.80 -8.36
C ARG A 205 12.34 12.57 -7.71
N SER A 206 12.10 13.80 -8.13
CA SER A 206 10.93 14.60 -7.68
C SER A 206 9.62 13.91 -8.05
N THR A 207 9.47 13.48 -9.32
CA THR A 207 8.27 12.76 -9.80
C THR A 207 8.00 11.49 -8.97
N VAL A 208 9.04 10.71 -8.68
CA VAL A 208 8.96 9.52 -7.82
C VAL A 208 8.54 9.89 -6.40
N GLY A 209 9.15 10.91 -5.79
CA GLY A 209 8.84 11.36 -4.43
C GLY A 209 7.37 11.78 -4.25
N GLU A 210 6.76 12.35 -5.28
CA GLU A 210 5.37 12.81 -5.24
C GLU A 210 4.36 11.70 -5.57
N LEU A 211 4.63 10.87 -6.57
CA LEU A 211 3.65 9.92 -7.09
C LEU A 211 3.66 8.56 -6.38
N VAL A 212 4.81 8.12 -5.89
CA VAL A 212 4.94 6.74 -5.37
C VAL A 212 4.12 6.54 -4.10
N ARG A 213 4.13 7.48 -3.15
CA ARG A 213 3.40 7.31 -1.88
C ARG A 213 1.89 7.08 -2.07
N PRO A 214 1.14 7.91 -2.80
CA PRO A 214 -0.28 7.66 -3.01
C PRO A 214 -0.54 6.41 -3.87
N ALA A 215 0.31 6.12 -4.87
CA ALA A 215 0.19 4.89 -5.67
C ALA A 215 0.40 3.63 -4.82
N VAL A 216 1.39 3.63 -3.92
CA VAL A 216 1.65 2.53 -2.97
C VAL A 216 0.45 2.29 -2.06
N VAL A 217 -0.23 3.34 -1.61
CA VAL A 217 -1.46 3.19 -0.80
C VAL A 217 -2.55 2.45 -1.60
N GLN A 218 -2.77 2.86 -2.86
CA GLN A 218 -3.72 2.20 -3.76
C GLN A 218 -3.36 0.72 -3.96
N LEU A 219 -2.12 0.40 -4.33
CA LEU A 219 -1.72 -0.99 -4.59
C LEU A 219 -1.71 -1.85 -3.30
N LYS A 220 -1.47 -1.26 -2.13
CA LYS A 220 -1.64 -1.93 -0.82
C LYS A 220 -3.10 -2.31 -0.55
N GLN A 221 -4.06 -1.51 -1.00
CA GLN A 221 -5.49 -1.80 -0.88
C GLN A 221 -5.90 -2.90 -1.86
N ASN A 222 -5.49 -2.80 -3.13
CA ASN A 222 -5.79 -3.82 -4.15
C ASN A 222 -5.29 -5.21 -3.73
N MET A 223 -4.05 -5.30 -3.22
CA MET A 223 -3.50 -6.58 -2.72
C MET A 223 -4.29 -7.10 -1.52
N ALA A 224 -4.69 -6.24 -0.58
CA ALA A 224 -5.47 -6.66 0.58
C ALA A 224 -6.85 -7.21 0.16
N ALA A 225 -7.55 -6.49 -0.72
CA ALA A 225 -8.82 -6.92 -1.28
C ALA A 225 -8.67 -8.26 -2.02
N ARG A 226 -7.58 -8.45 -2.78
CA ARG A 226 -7.34 -9.73 -3.45
C ARG A 226 -7.13 -10.86 -2.45
N LEU A 227 -6.28 -10.69 -1.45
CA LEU A 227 -6.07 -11.74 -0.43
C LEU A 227 -7.35 -12.05 0.37
N GLU A 228 -8.20 -11.05 0.60
CA GLU A 228 -9.53 -11.23 1.21
C GLU A 228 -10.44 -12.12 0.37
N THR A 229 -10.48 -11.91 -0.96
CA THR A 229 -11.29 -12.74 -1.86
C THR A 229 -10.80 -14.18 -1.96
N LEU A 230 -9.49 -14.43 -1.77
CA LEU A 230 -8.92 -15.79 -1.81
C LEU A 230 -9.19 -16.60 -0.53
N LEU A 231 -9.44 -15.93 0.60
CA LEU A 231 -9.56 -16.59 1.90
C LEU A 231 -10.66 -17.68 1.95
N PRO A 232 -11.89 -17.46 1.46
CA PRO A 232 -12.94 -18.50 1.47
C PRO A 232 -12.58 -19.70 0.59
N GLU A 233 -12.02 -19.46 -0.61
CA GLU A 233 -11.63 -20.52 -1.55
C GLU A 233 -10.56 -21.42 -0.95
N LEU A 234 -9.56 -20.81 -0.30
CA LEU A 234 -8.47 -21.53 0.36
C LEU A 234 -8.97 -22.32 1.59
N LYS A 235 -9.97 -21.84 2.32
CA LYS A 235 -10.57 -22.57 3.46
C LYS A 235 -11.35 -23.82 3.04
N LEU A 236 -12.00 -23.78 1.87
CA LEU A 236 -12.83 -24.88 1.37
C LEU A 236 -11.99 -26.01 0.77
N ALA A 237 -10.80 -25.70 0.26
CA ALA A 237 -9.87 -26.68 -0.25
C ALA A 237 -9.25 -27.48 0.90
N SER A 238 -9.87 -28.63 1.21
CA SER A 238 -9.49 -29.51 2.32
C SER A 238 -8.16 -30.27 2.12
N THR A 239 -7.42 -30.03 1.04
CA THR A 239 -6.18 -30.74 0.69
C THR A 239 -5.12 -29.77 0.19
N ASN A 240 -3.92 -29.80 0.78
CA ASN A 240 -2.76 -28.94 0.50
C ASN A 240 -2.24 -28.92 -0.96
N ASN A 241 -2.90 -29.58 -1.92
CA ASN A 241 -2.57 -29.48 -3.33
C ASN A 241 -3.39 -28.36 -3.98
N PHE A 242 -2.85 -27.15 -3.91
CA PHE A 242 -3.40 -25.99 -4.61
C PHE A 242 -2.73 -25.81 -5.96
N ASP A 243 -3.51 -25.74 -7.03
CA ASP A 243 -3.01 -25.15 -8.27
C ASP A 243 -3.04 -23.62 -8.12
N THR A 244 -1.87 -23.01 -7.94
CA THR A 244 -1.75 -21.56 -7.80
C THR A 244 -2.25 -20.80 -9.02
N SER A 245 -2.24 -21.45 -10.19
CA SER A 245 -2.76 -20.86 -11.43
C SER A 245 -4.29 -20.78 -11.46
N SER A 246 -4.99 -21.64 -10.71
CA SER A 246 -6.45 -21.55 -10.54
C SER A 246 -6.86 -20.53 -9.48
N LEU A 247 -6.05 -20.36 -8.42
CA LEU A 247 -6.32 -19.40 -7.34
C LEU A 247 -6.09 -17.94 -7.77
N VAL A 248 -5.01 -17.69 -8.52
CA VAL A 248 -4.70 -16.35 -9.04
C VAL A 248 -4.58 -16.41 -10.56
N PRO A 249 -5.72 -16.50 -11.29
CA PRO A 249 -5.71 -16.52 -12.73
C PRO A 249 -5.09 -15.24 -13.29
N ARG A 250 -4.21 -15.38 -14.29
CA ARG A 250 -3.58 -14.25 -15.00
C ARG A 250 -4.59 -13.24 -15.55
N ALA A 251 -5.79 -13.70 -15.90
CA ALA A 251 -6.88 -12.84 -16.39
C ALA A 251 -7.32 -11.77 -15.36
N MET A 252 -7.12 -12.03 -14.07
CA MET A 252 -7.50 -11.12 -12.99
C MET A 252 -6.35 -10.21 -12.53
N ASP A 253 -5.17 -10.29 -13.14
CA ASP A 253 -4.01 -9.48 -12.73
C ASP A 253 -4.33 -7.97 -12.79
N HIS A 254 -5.23 -7.55 -13.66
CA HIS A 254 -5.63 -6.15 -13.83
C HIS A 254 -6.19 -5.51 -12.55
N GLU A 255 -6.87 -6.29 -11.69
CA GLU A 255 -7.40 -5.83 -10.39
C GLU A 255 -6.27 -5.39 -9.44
N LEU A 256 -5.10 -6.03 -9.54
CA LEU A 256 -3.95 -5.72 -8.69
C LEU A 256 -3.37 -4.33 -8.99
N ALA A 257 -3.53 -3.82 -10.21
CA ALA A 257 -3.08 -2.50 -10.64
C ALA A 257 -4.24 -1.51 -10.88
N GLU A 258 -5.45 -1.81 -10.39
CA GLU A 258 -6.58 -0.89 -10.49
C GLU A 258 -6.24 0.46 -9.84
N GLY A 259 -6.61 1.55 -10.51
CA GLY A 259 -6.29 2.90 -10.05
C GLY A 259 -4.84 3.35 -10.31
N LEU A 260 -3.99 2.53 -10.94
CA LEU A 260 -2.59 2.91 -11.23
C LEU A 260 -2.46 3.93 -12.39
N VAL A 261 -3.41 3.91 -13.34
CA VAL A 261 -3.36 4.70 -14.58
C VAL A 261 -3.05 6.19 -14.36
N PRO A 262 -3.71 6.91 -13.43
CA PRO A 262 -3.44 8.33 -13.24
C PRO A 262 -1.99 8.62 -12.84
N PHE A 263 -1.37 7.75 -12.04
CA PHE A 263 0.01 7.93 -11.58
C PHE A 263 1.01 7.73 -12.73
N VAL A 264 0.84 6.68 -13.54
CA VAL A 264 1.72 6.44 -14.68
C VAL A 264 1.50 7.49 -15.78
N ALA A 265 0.26 7.91 -16.02
CA ALA A 265 -0.03 8.99 -16.97
C ALA A 265 0.61 10.32 -16.54
N ALA A 266 0.53 10.65 -15.25
CA ALA A 266 1.20 11.81 -14.68
C ALA A 266 2.72 11.71 -14.86
N ALA A 267 3.33 10.61 -14.46
CA ALA A 267 4.77 10.39 -14.60
C ALA A 267 5.25 10.54 -16.05
N ALA A 268 4.53 9.96 -17.00
CA ALA A 268 4.83 10.09 -18.43
C ALA A 268 4.68 11.53 -18.93
N LYS A 269 3.65 12.25 -18.46
CA LYS A 269 3.48 13.67 -18.76
C LYS A 269 4.68 14.50 -18.28
N TYR A 270 5.17 14.26 -17.07
CA TYR A 270 6.35 14.96 -16.53
C TYR A 270 7.63 14.63 -17.28
N GLY A 271 7.82 13.36 -17.64
CA GLY A 271 8.93 12.95 -18.51
C GLY A 271 8.91 13.70 -19.85
N ALA A 272 7.73 13.90 -20.43
CA ALA A 272 7.53 14.59 -21.70
C ALA A 272 7.44 16.14 -21.59
N GLY A 273 7.84 16.72 -20.45
CA GLY A 273 7.81 18.17 -20.25
C GLY A 273 6.41 18.79 -20.31
N GLY A 274 5.40 18.09 -19.78
CA GLY A 274 4.01 18.55 -19.73
C GLY A 274 3.12 18.02 -20.87
N THR A 275 3.70 17.35 -21.86
CA THR A 275 2.93 16.77 -22.97
C THR A 275 2.28 15.45 -22.55
N LYS A 276 0.98 15.24 -22.85
CA LYS A 276 0.32 13.97 -22.58
C LYS A 276 0.91 12.86 -23.46
N VAL A 277 1.23 11.72 -22.86
CA VAL A 277 1.79 10.55 -23.53
C VAL A 277 0.87 9.35 -23.34
N ASN A 278 0.76 8.52 -24.38
CA ASN A 278 0.02 7.27 -24.28
C ASN A 278 0.80 6.28 -23.38
N VAL A 279 0.15 5.83 -22.29
CA VAL A 279 0.69 4.88 -21.31
C VAL A 279 0.01 3.50 -21.39
N ASP A 280 -0.71 3.22 -22.47
CA ASP A 280 -1.38 1.95 -22.71
C ASP A 280 -0.44 0.75 -22.54
N GLY A 281 -0.92 -0.29 -21.87
CA GLY A 281 -0.15 -1.51 -21.63
C GLY A 281 0.81 -1.43 -20.44
N LEU A 282 1.15 -0.24 -19.93
CA LEU A 282 2.00 -0.10 -18.76
C LEU A 282 1.30 -0.57 -17.46
N PRO A 283 0.05 -0.17 -17.17
CA PRO A 283 -0.70 -0.75 -16.05
C PRO A 283 -0.82 -2.27 -16.15
N GLU A 284 -1.08 -2.79 -17.35
CA GLU A 284 -1.22 -4.23 -17.61
C GLU A 284 0.13 -4.99 -17.45
N LYS A 285 1.25 -4.35 -17.80
CA LYS A 285 2.60 -4.87 -17.51
C LYS A 285 2.84 -4.93 -16.00
N THR A 286 2.54 -3.85 -15.27
CA THR A 286 2.68 -3.79 -13.81
C THR A 286 1.78 -4.83 -13.12
N ALA A 287 0.51 -4.93 -13.54
CA ALA A 287 -0.43 -5.93 -13.08
C ALA A 287 0.14 -7.35 -13.17
N ARG A 288 0.71 -7.72 -14.32
CA ARG A 288 1.35 -9.04 -14.52
C ARG A 288 2.50 -9.27 -13.56
N PHE A 289 3.38 -8.28 -13.36
CA PHE A 289 4.48 -8.41 -12.40
C PHE A 289 3.99 -8.61 -10.96
N ILE A 290 2.96 -7.86 -10.53
CA ILE A 290 2.36 -8.02 -9.21
C ILE A 290 1.70 -9.41 -9.08
N GLY A 291 0.98 -9.85 -10.11
CA GLY A 291 0.34 -11.16 -10.16
C GLY A 291 1.35 -12.31 -10.12
N ASP A 292 2.44 -12.22 -10.89
CA ASP A 292 3.51 -13.22 -10.91
C ASP A 292 4.19 -13.30 -9.55
N TRP A 293 4.48 -12.16 -8.92
CA TRP A 293 4.99 -12.11 -7.55
C TRP A 293 4.01 -12.75 -6.55
N LEU A 294 2.72 -12.43 -6.64
CA LEU A 294 1.71 -13.00 -5.73
C LEU A 294 1.64 -14.53 -5.89
N ARG A 295 1.63 -15.04 -7.12
CA ARG A 295 1.62 -16.48 -7.42
C ARG A 295 2.86 -17.18 -6.85
N GLU A 296 4.03 -16.61 -7.06
CA GLU A 296 5.30 -17.15 -6.54
C GLU A 296 5.28 -17.22 -5.00
N ARG A 297 4.78 -16.16 -4.34
CA ARG A 297 4.69 -16.10 -2.88
C ARG A 297 3.65 -17.04 -2.31
N LEU A 298 2.50 -17.17 -2.97
CA LEU A 298 1.49 -18.14 -2.58
C LEU A 298 2.03 -19.57 -2.72
N ALA A 299 2.72 -19.90 -3.82
CA ALA A 299 3.37 -21.21 -3.96
C ALA A 299 4.34 -21.47 -2.81
N ALA A 300 5.25 -20.53 -2.53
CA ALA A 300 6.27 -20.69 -1.48
C ALA A 300 5.69 -20.81 -0.06
N HIS A 301 4.56 -20.15 0.25
CA HIS A 301 3.96 -20.16 1.59
C HIS A 301 2.86 -21.21 1.78
N LEU A 302 2.23 -21.70 0.71
CA LEU A 302 1.15 -22.70 0.78
C LEU A 302 1.65 -24.15 0.92
N ASP A 303 2.96 -24.38 0.84
CA ASP A 303 3.59 -25.70 1.08
C ASP A 303 3.86 -26.00 2.58
N ASP A 304 3.69 -25.03 3.47
CA ASP A 304 3.88 -25.18 4.93
C ASP A 304 2.76 -26.01 5.61
N GLU A 305 2.87 -26.38 6.90
CA GLU A 305 1.80 -27.02 7.71
C GLU A 305 0.99 -26.02 8.55
N VAL A 306 1.25 -24.71 8.40
CA VAL A 306 0.65 -23.62 9.20
C VAL A 306 -0.80 -23.29 8.79
N ALA A 307 -1.61 -22.64 9.63
CA ALA A 307 -2.94 -22.15 9.22
C ALA A 307 -2.89 -21.16 8.04
N ILE A 308 -3.84 -21.28 7.09
CA ILE A 308 -3.90 -20.48 5.85
C ILE A 308 -3.94 -18.97 6.12
N GLU A 309 -4.67 -18.53 7.15
CA GLU A 309 -4.74 -17.11 7.54
C GLU A 309 -3.37 -16.54 7.91
N VAL A 310 -2.52 -17.33 8.58
CA VAL A 310 -1.19 -16.90 8.99
C VAL A 310 -0.30 -16.73 7.75
N ARG A 311 -0.43 -17.62 6.77
CA ARG A 311 0.32 -17.56 5.49
C ARG A 311 -0.08 -16.35 4.66
N LEU A 312 -1.38 -16.09 4.48
CA LEU A 312 -1.84 -14.91 3.72
C LEU A 312 -1.39 -13.60 4.40
N ARG A 313 -1.38 -13.55 5.74
CA ARG A 313 -0.81 -12.41 6.47
C ARG A 313 0.70 -12.29 6.26
N ALA A 314 1.44 -13.39 6.10
CA ALA A 314 2.87 -13.36 5.80
C ALA A 314 3.12 -12.77 4.40
N VAL A 315 2.40 -13.25 3.38
CA VAL A 315 2.44 -12.69 2.01
C VAL A 315 2.12 -11.18 2.04
N TYR A 316 1.06 -10.79 2.75
CA TYR A 316 0.69 -9.37 2.84
C TYR A 316 1.74 -8.52 3.56
N ARG A 317 2.39 -9.06 4.59
CA ARG A 317 3.46 -8.38 5.31
C ARG A 317 4.68 -8.18 4.42
N GLU A 318 5.04 -9.18 3.63
CA GLU A 318 6.12 -9.06 2.65
C GLU A 318 5.78 -8.01 1.60
N TRP A 319 4.57 -8.06 1.03
CA TRP A 319 4.06 -7.07 0.09
C TRP A 319 4.25 -5.64 0.60
N LYS A 320 3.81 -5.40 1.85
CA LYS A 320 3.87 -4.09 2.49
C LYS A 320 5.29 -3.59 2.77
N LYS A 321 6.23 -4.49 3.03
CA LYS A 321 7.57 -4.15 3.53
C LYS A 321 8.54 -3.84 2.40
N THR A 322 8.42 -4.56 1.28
CA THR A 322 9.47 -4.54 0.24
C THR A 322 8.89 -4.45 -1.18
N ALA A 323 7.95 -5.32 -1.55
CA ALA A 323 7.59 -5.50 -2.96
C ALA A 323 6.83 -4.31 -3.56
N VAL A 324 5.85 -3.76 -2.83
CA VAL A 324 4.97 -2.71 -3.36
C VAL A 324 5.72 -1.42 -3.67
N ASP A 325 6.63 -0.99 -2.80
CA ASP A 325 7.40 0.23 -2.98
C ASP A 325 8.32 0.13 -4.20
N LEU A 326 8.99 -1.01 -4.38
CA LEU A 326 9.85 -1.28 -5.53
C LEU A 326 9.03 -1.28 -6.85
N MET A 327 7.96 -2.07 -6.92
CA MET A 327 7.15 -2.21 -8.13
C MET A 327 6.46 -0.89 -8.52
N THR A 328 5.99 -0.13 -7.54
CA THR A 328 5.38 1.18 -7.78
C THR A 328 6.41 2.17 -8.33
N THR A 329 7.61 2.18 -7.72
CA THR A 329 8.70 3.07 -8.17
C THR A 329 9.14 2.69 -9.59
N ASP A 330 9.24 1.41 -9.91
CA ASP A 330 9.60 0.94 -11.25
C ASP A 330 8.53 1.29 -12.29
N ALA A 331 7.23 1.19 -11.94
CA ALA A 331 6.15 1.61 -12.81
C ALA A 331 6.19 3.12 -13.11
N VAL A 332 6.40 3.95 -12.08
CA VAL A 332 6.54 5.41 -12.21
C VAL A 332 7.78 5.78 -13.04
N ALA A 333 8.93 5.16 -12.76
CA ALA A 333 10.16 5.41 -13.51
C ALA A 333 10.07 4.98 -14.98
N THR A 334 9.43 3.84 -15.26
CA THR A 334 9.16 3.38 -16.63
C THR A 334 8.26 4.36 -17.37
N ALA A 335 7.20 4.83 -16.73
CA ALA A 335 6.30 5.83 -17.31
C ALA A 335 7.02 7.14 -17.61
N PHE A 336 7.84 7.63 -16.67
CA PHE A 336 8.64 8.83 -16.86
C PHE A 336 9.63 8.69 -18.03
N ALA A 337 10.37 7.59 -18.09
CA ALA A 337 11.29 7.30 -19.19
C ALA A 337 10.58 7.21 -20.55
N LEU A 338 9.38 6.59 -20.59
CA LEU A 338 8.51 6.58 -21.77
C LEU A 338 8.11 8.00 -22.17
N GLY A 339 7.74 8.84 -21.20
CA GLY A 339 7.45 10.25 -21.39
C GLY A 339 8.59 11.01 -22.07
N LEU A 340 9.77 10.88 -21.48
CA LEU A 340 10.98 11.53 -21.96
C LEU A 340 11.34 11.09 -23.39
N TYR A 341 11.28 9.78 -23.65
CA TYR A 341 11.49 9.22 -24.98
C TYR A 341 10.44 9.73 -25.98
N ALA A 342 9.16 9.76 -25.60
CA ALA A 342 8.07 10.22 -26.45
C ALA A 342 8.21 11.72 -26.81
N GLY A 343 8.58 12.55 -25.84
CA GLY A 343 8.80 13.99 -26.00
C GLY A 343 10.00 14.35 -26.87
N ALA A 344 10.96 13.44 -27.06
CA ALA A 344 12.12 13.71 -27.89
C ALA A 344 11.76 13.85 -29.39
N PRO A 345 12.49 14.68 -30.17
CA PRO A 345 12.22 14.88 -31.59
C PRO A 345 12.20 13.56 -32.39
N PRO A 346 11.33 13.39 -33.41
CA PRO A 346 11.22 12.15 -34.18
C PRO A 346 12.54 11.69 -34.82
N ASN A 347 13.37 12.62 -35.29
CA ASN A 347 14.71 12.37 -35.83
C ASN A 347 15.82 12.80 -34.86
N GLY A 348 15.48 12.88 -33.58
CA GLY A 348 16.38 13.29 -32.52
C GLY A 348 17.48 12.26 -32.30
N ARG A 349 18.64 12.79 -31.94
CA ARG A 349 19.77 12.02 -31.43
C ARG A 349 19.58 11.86 -29.93
N LEU A 350 19.65 10.63 -29.44
CA LEU A 350 19.40 10.27 -28.05
C LEU A 350 20.64 9.57 -27.47
N ARG A 351 20.96 9.87 -26.22
CA ARG A 351 22.03 9.19 -25.48
C ARG A 351 21.49 8.56 -24.22
N TRP A 352 22.06 7.42 -23.84
CA TRP A 352 21.76 6.77 -22.57
C TRP A 352 22.49 7.50 -21.44
N GLN A 353 21.76 8.06 -20.50
CA GLN A 353 22.30 8.75 -19.34
C GLN A 353 22.09 7.90 -18.10
N THR A 354 23.17 7.66 -17.36
CA THR A 354 23.12 6.97 -16.06
C THR A 354 22.84 7.98 -14.94
N PRO A 355 22.16 7.58 -13.86
CA PRO A 355 22.02 8.43 -12.68
C PRO A 355 23.38 8.64 -12.02
N THR A 356 23.51 9.74 -11.28
CA THR A 356 24.74 10.09 -10.54
C THR A 356 25.11 9.07 -9.46
N GLU A 357 24.11 8.38 -8.92
CA GLU A 357 24.25 7.33 -7.89
C GLU A 357 24.85 6.03 -8.44
N GLY A 358 25.00 5.92 -9.76
CA GLY A 358 25.60 4.76 -10.43
C GLY A 358 24.60 3.92 -11.20
N CYS A 359 25.14 3.07 -12.07
CA CYS A 359 24.35 2.27 -12.99
C CYS A 359 23.84 0.98 -12.35
N CYS A 360 22.68 0.49 -12.82
CA CYS A 360 22.00 -0.68 -12.27
C CYS A 360 22.66 -2.04 -12.62
N GLY A 361 23.73 -2.04 -13.44
CA GLY A 361 24.46 -3.25 -13.84
C GLY A 361 25.27 -3.05 -15.12
N THR A 362 25.93 -4.10 -15.61
CA THR A 362 26.77 -4.04 -16.82
C THR A 362 26.00 -3.61 -18.06
N ILE A 363 24.78 -4.12 -18.26
CA ILE A 363 23.92 -3.79 -19.40
C ILE A 363 23.65 -2.27 -19.50
N CYS A 364 23.41 -1.61 -18.36
CA CYS A 364 23.18 -0.18 -18.35
C CYS A 364 24.48 0.60 -18.63
N HIS A 365 25.65 0.08 -18.23
CA HIS A 365 26.95 0.66 -18.54
C HIS A 365 27.26 0.53 -20.04
N ASP A 366 27.01 -0.63 -20.63
CA ASP A 366 27.21 -0.86 -22.06
C ASP A 366 26.32 0.07 -22.90
N ASN A 367 25.07 0.28 -22.48
CA ASN A 367 24.19 1.26 -23.12
C ASN A 367 24.74 2.70 -23.00
N ALA A 368 25.29 3.07 -21.85
CA ALA A 368 25.91 4.39 -21.65
C ALA A 368 27.15 4.61 -22.52
N LEU A 369 27.94 3.56 -22.77
CA LEU A 369 29.14 3.59 -23.62
C LEU A 369 28.82 3.59 -25.12
N ALA A 370 27.59 3.25 -25.51
CA ALA A 370 27.17 3.16 -26.90
C ALA A 370 27.13 4.50 -27.65
N GLY A 371 27.30 5.62 -26.92
CA GLY A 371 27.17 6.97 -27.46
C GLY A 371 25.75 7.28 -27.92
N THR A 372 25.66 8.19 -28.87
CA THR A 372 24.38 8.72 -29.36
C THR A 372 23.77 7.84 -30.45
N ARG A 373 22.46 7.61 -30.38
CA ARG A 373 21.65 6.80 -31.30
C ARG A 373 20.50 7.62 -31.88
N LEU A 374 19.99 7.26 -33.05
CA LEU A 374 18.75 7.87 -33.55
C LEU A 374 17.56 7.34 -32.76
N LYS A 375 16.55 8.18 -32.53
CA LYS A 375 15.28 7.73 -31.94
C LYS A 375 14.72 6.54 -32.73
N GLY A 376 14.35 5.48 -32.02
CA GLY A 376 13.88 4.21 -32.59
C GLY A 376 14.97 3.17 -32.82
N GLN A 377 16.26 3.53 -32.73
CA GLN A 377 17.36 2.56 -32.72
C GLN A 377 17.54 1.96 -31.34
N GLU A 378 17.94 0.69 -31.31
CA GLU A 378 18.27 -0.02 -30.09
C GLU A 378 19.67 0.34 -29.58
N PHE A 379 19.82 0.38 -28.27
CA PHE A 379 21.12 0.36 -27.60
C PHE A 379 21.68 -1.08 -27.57
N PRO A 380 22.96 -1.31 -27.21
CA PRO A 380 23.57 -2.65 -27.20
C PRO A 380 22.77 -3.74 -26.48
N SER A 381 22.02 -3.34 -25.45
CA SER A 381 21.10 -4.22 -24.72
C SER A 381 19.84 -4.67 -25.50
N GLY A 382 19.63 -4.22 -26.74
CA GLY A 382 18.39 -4.39 -27.50
C GLY A 382 17.24 -3.46 -27.04
N HIS A 383 17.44 -2.66 -25.99
CA HIS A 383 16.42 -1.74 -25.50
C HIS A 383 16.48 -0.41 -26.25
N GLN A 384 15.33 0.15 -26.60
CA GLN A 384 15.23 1.51 -27.15
C GLN A 384 15.14 2.59 -26.05
N LEU A 385 14.60 2.22 -24.89
CA LEU A 385 14.46 3.08 -23.72
C LEU A 385 14.61 2.26 -22.41
N PRO A 386 14.99 2.89 -21.29
CA PRO A 386 15.01 2.27 -19.98
C PRO A 386 13.60 2.06 -19.39
N PRO A 387 13.47 1.28 -18.31
CA PRO A 387 14.54 0.56 -17.60
C PRO A 387 14.91 -0.77 -18.30
N VAL A 388 16.18 -1.17 -18.16
CA VAL A 388 16.67 -2.51 -18.61
C VAL A 388 16.31 -3.64 -17.64
N GLY A 389 15.85 -3.29 -16.44
CA GLY A 389 15.47 -4.22 -15.40
C GLY A 389 14.94 -3.52 -14.15
N PRO A 390 14.43 -4.29 -13.17
CA PRO A 390 13.92 -3.74 -11.91
C PRO A 390 14.94 -2.85 -11.21
N GLY A 391 14.48 -1.75 -10.60
CA GLY A 391 15.36 -0.82 -9.88
C GLY A 391 16.25 0.07 -10.77
N CYS A 392 16.28 -0.11 -12.09
CA CYS A 392 17.11 0.74 -12.95
C CYS A 392 16.52 2.15 -13.09
N ARG A 393 17.36 3.19 -12.98
CA ARG A 393 16.97 4.61 -13.04
C ARG A 393 17.66 5.40 -14.15
N SER A 394 18.29 4.70 -15.10
CA SER A 394 18.81 5.33 -16.31
C SER A 394 17.71 6.00 -17.11
N LEU A 395 18.09 7.01 -17.88
CA LEU A 395 17.22 7.75 -18.78
C LEU A 395 17.81 7.77 -20.19
N VAL A 396 16.96 7.93 -21.18
CA VAL A 396 17.39 8.26 -22.54
C VAL A 396 17.00 9.70 -22.79
N VAL A 397 18.01 10.56 -22.98
CA VAL A 397 17.86 12.01 -23.12
C VAL A 397 18.28 12.47 -24.51
N PRO A 398 17.74 13.58 -25.03
CA PRO A 398 18.28 14.23 -26.21
C PRO A 398 19.78 14.53 -26.07
N ASP A 399 20.52 14.35 -27.16
CA ASP A 399 21.90 14.80 -27.31
C ASP A 399 21.83 16.22 -27.91
N ASP A 400 22.29 17.22 -27.14
CA ASP A 400 22.23 18.64 -27.48
C ASP A 400 23.15 19.02 -28.67
#